data_AF-A0A533V1Z1-F1
#
_entry.id   AF-A0A533V1Z1-F1
#
_cell.length_a   1.000
_cell.length_b   1.000
_cell.length_c   1.000
_cell.angle_alpha   90.00
_cell.angle_beta   90.00
_cell.angle_gamma   90.00
#
_symmetry.space_group_name_H-M   'P 1'
#
loop_
_entity.id
_entity.type
_entity.pdbx_description
1 polymer ?
#
loop_
_entity_poly.entity_id
_entity_poly.type
_entity_poly.pdbx_seq_one_letter_code
_entity_poly.pdbx_strand_id
1 'polypeptide(L)'
;MGVTLHKENSLTRFLRWVYVGVERTIFMGLKFTFPSRFVSPLGFLGMLTFVLFIILGITGALLMLFYEPILDRAWNSVKTINDTIPYGFHLRNIHYHASNAMVMVALLHMYYQYFSGRYKIRNEILWVTGIIIGVLTILEAFTGYDIIFSERAELAISIAASLTNSIPIMGPQMRDAFFGSGFHDFVLRFYAFHVFFLPIAMLGLMVVHFPRFLVFDVPMVMAITGAIMITGGVFPVDMGLKFDPSVPPGITVPEWYLTGLYAFLRSAYDKFTTGVAWPGLFIFVLVIVPFIDRYKKFSWKDRPIVTAIGITSIAQIIVTTYWGFYIDPDRTKSLLERLVIDPVFLYLVMILLVPLSFGFTYMMIKLARNAEANAKIQPKKPSGKSSINLSEKTIYAVFIALLLFQVYLNIAAYYAVLAGMKNYSLFIVGIIMLVFAAMFHVYRHAKSMQKAPPPKPTVPPMPMKAKPPSLPKTGPTAGELTAGSKVLEDSVTKEKALAPSTKGSTSSSQSVQSVNKTESTGPTHSAHKVVSDDKK
;
A
#
# COMPACT_ATOMS: atom_id res chain seq x y z
N MET A 1 -31.44 -42.64 -3.82
CA MET A 1 -30.14 -41.96 -3.70
C MET A 1 -29.56 -41.80 -5.09
N GLY A 2 -28.96 -40.67 -5.45
CA GLY A 2 -28.46 -40.42 -6.80
C GLY A 2 -27.19 -39.56 -6.79
N VAL A 3 -26.05 -40.17 -6.48
CA VAL A 3 -24.75 -39.48 -6.52
C VAL A 3 -24.24 -39.51 -7.96
N THR A 4 -24.34 -38.37 -8.65
CA THR A 4 -23.72 -38.17 -9.97
C THR A 4 -22.20 -38.15 -9.83
N LEU A 5 -21.58 -39.32 -9.98
CA LEU A 5 -20.13 -39.48 -10.06
C LEU A 5 -19.58 -38.82 -11.35
N HIS A 6 -19.39 -37.50 -11.32
CA HIS A 6 -18.55 -36.83 -12.30
C HIS A 6 -17.16 -37.47 -12.26
N LYS A 7 -16.75 -38.09 -13.38
CA LYS A 7 -15.39 -38.59 -13.56
C LYS A 7 -14.40 -37.43 -13.57
N GLU A 8 -13.89 -37.04 -12.41
CA GLU A 8 -12.71 -36.17 -12.32
C GLU A 8 -11.57 -36.82 -13.11
N ASN A 9 -10.91 -36.05 -13.98
CA ASN A 9 -9.78 -36.54 -14.76
C ASN A 9 -8.55 -36.76 -13.85
N SER A 10 -7.53 -37.46 -14.36
CA SER A 10 -6.32 -37.79 -13.60
C SER A 10 -5.62 -36.56 -13.03
N LEU A 11 -5.50 -35.49 -13.82
CA LEU A 11 -4.90 -34.22 -13.40
C LEU A 11 -5.73 -33.54 -12.29
N THR A 12 -7.06 -33.50 -12.38
CA THR A 12 -7.93 -32.96 -11.33
C THR A 12 -7.78 -33.74 -10.03
N ARG A 13 -7.71 -35.08 -10.07
CA ARG A 13 -7.49 -35.91 -8.88
C ARG A 13 -6.11 -35.71 -8.28
N PHE A 14 -5.06 -35.60 -9.11
CA PHE A 14 -3.70 -35.30 -8.65
C PHE A 14 -3.64 -33.93 -7.97
N LEU A 15 -4.17 -32.88 -8.60
CA LEU A 15 -4.24 -31.54 -8.02
C LEU A 15 -5.07 -31.50 -6.73
N ARG A 16 -6.19 -32.24 -6.65
CA ARG A 16 -7.00 -32.42 -5.44
C ARG A 16 -6.20 -33.12 -4.34
N TRP A 17 -5.45 -34.17 -4.67
CA TRP A 17 -4.61 -34.91 -3.71
C TRP A 17 -3.47 -34.04 -3.16
N VAL A 18 -2.75 -33.31 -4.03
CA VAL A 18 -1.74 -32.32 -3.62
C VAL A 18 -2.37 -31.25 -2.71
N TYR A 19 -3.50 -30.67 -3.12
CA TYR A 19 -4.21 -29.65 -2.34
C TYR A 19 -4.56 -30.15 -0.92
N VAL A 20 -5.19 -31.32 -0.80
CA VAL A 20 -5.59 -31.90 0.51
C VAL A 20 -4.38 -32.32 1.35
N GLY A 21 -3.28 -32.76 0.73
CA GLY A 21 -2.02 -33.04 1.42
C GLY A 21 -1.38 -31.76 2.00
N VAL A 22 -1.35 -30.69 1.21
CA VAL A 22 -0.76 -29.39 1.62
C VAL A 22 -1.70 -28.59 2.54
N GLU A 23 -3.02 -28.85 2.54
CA GLU A 23 -4.02 -28.16 3.38
C GLU A 23 -3.72 -28.22 4.88
N ARG A 24 -3.03 -29.27 5.35
CA ARG A 24 -2.64 -29.44 6.76
C ARG A 24 -1.29 -28.79 7.12
N THR A 25 -0.62 -28.16 6.16
CA THR A 25 0.71 -27.55 6.35
C THR A 25 0.62 -26.04 6.53
N ILE A 26 1.69 -25.44 7.06
CA ILE A 26 1.81 -23.97 7.22
C ILE A 26 1.64 -23.20 5.89
N PHE A 27 1.96 -23.82 4.75
CA PHE A 27 1.87 -23.21 3.41
C PHE A 27 0.43 -22.85 3.00
N MET A 28 -0.58 -23.49 3.59
CA MET A 28 -2.01 -23.21 3.34
C MET A 28 -2.65 -22.23 4.34
N GLY A 29 -1.84 -21.56 5.18
CA GLY A 29 -2.33 -20.52 6.10
C GLY A 29 -2.88 -19.27 5.39
N LEU A 30 -2.32 -18.92 4.23
CA LEU A 30 -2.73 -17.78 3.39
C LEU A 30 -3.88 -18.17 2.45
N LYS A 31 -4.96 -17.38 2.44
CA LYS A 31 -6.13 -17.61 1.58
C LYS A 31 -6.20 -16.60 0.45
N PHE A 32 -5.90 -17.06 -0.76
CA PHE A 32 -5.99 -16.26 -1.99
C PHE A 32 -7.44 -16.18 -2.49
N THR A 33 -7.90 -14.96 -2.75
CA THR A 33 -9.23 -14.66 -3.31
C THR A 33 -9.06 -14.06 -4.70
N PHE A 34 -9.76 -14.63 -5.70
CA PHE A 34 -9.77 -14.12 -7.07
C PHE A 34 -11.03 -13.28 -7.32
N PRO A 35 -10.92 -12.00 -7.70
CA PRO A 35 -12.07 -11.10 -7.82
C PRO A 35 -12.92 -11.45 -9.05
N SER A 36 -14.23 -11.66 -8.83
CA SER A 36 -15.20 -12.00 -9.89
C SER A 36 -15.75 -10.79 -10.66
N ARG A 37 -15.41 -9.58 -10.22
CA ARG A 37 -15.77 -8.28 -10.82
C ARG A 37 -14.54 -7.37 -10.78
N PHE A 38 -14.53 -6.31 -11.59
CA PHE A 38 -13.51 -5.26 -11.47
C PHE A 38 -13.58 -4.60 -10.09
N VAL A 39 -12.42 -4.38 -9.49
CA VAL A 39 -12.21 -3.64 -8.23
C VAL A 39 -11.13 -2.59 -8.51
N SER A 40 -11.15 -1.46 -7.80
CA SER A 40 -10.17 -0.38 -8.01
C SER A 40 -8.72 -0.91 -7.90
N PRO A 41 -7.82 -0.57 -8.85
CA PRO A 41 -6.40 -0.98 -8.81
C PRO A 41 -5.70 -0.67 -7.48
N LEU A 42 -6.07 0.45 -6.85
CA LEU A 42 -5.54 0.91 -5.57
C LEU A 42 -5.77 -0.09 -4.42
N GLY A 43 -6.79 -0.95 -4.53
CA GLY A 43 -7.06 -2.00 -3.54
C GLY A 43 -6.08 -3.18 -3.60
N PHE A 44 -5.28 -3.31 -4.66
CA PHE A 44 -4.36 -4.43 -4.88
C PHE A 44 -2.88 -4.10 -4.63
N LEU A 45 -2.54 -2.85 -4.33
CA LEU A 45 -1.14 -2.35 -4.35
C LEU A 45 -0.16 -3.25 -3.57
N GLY A 46 -0.51 -3.75 -2.38
CA GLY A 46 0.38 -4.62 -1.60
C GLY A 46 0.60 -6.02 -2.22
N MET A 47 -0.41 -6.56 -2.92
CA MET A 47 -0.23 -7.77 -3.73
C MET A 47 0.66 -7.48 -4.94
N LEU A 48 0.52 -6.30 -5.55
CA LEU A 48 1.37 -5.90 -6.68
C LEU A 48 2.82 -5.70 -6.22
N THR A 49 3.08 -5.07 -5.07
CA THR A 49 4.41 -5.01 -4.44
C THR A 49 5.02 -6.41 -4.24
N PHE A 50 4.25 -7.38 -3.74
CA PHE A 50 4.72 -8.76 -3.59
C PHE A 50 4.99 -9.44 -4.93
N VAL A 51 4.12 -9.27 -5.93
CA VAL A 51 4.34 -9.82 -7.28
C VAL A 51 5.58 -9.22 -7.93
N LEU A 52 5.86 -7.94 -7.70
CA LEU A 52 7.08 -7.27 -8.16
C LEU A 52 8.33 -7.81 -7.44
N PHE A 53 8.26 -8.06 -6.14
CA PHE A 53 9.31 -8.76 -5.40
C PHE A 53 9.59 -10.17 -5.94
N ILE A 54 8.56 -10.93 -6.35
CA ILE A 54 8.74 -12.23 -7.00
C ILE A 54 9.35 -12.10 -8.41
N ILE A 55 8.97 -11.09 -9.19
CA ILE A 55 9.59 -10.79 -10.49
C ILE A 55 11.07 -10.41 -10.31
N LEU A 56 11.40 -9.61 -9.30
CA LEU A 56 12.77 -9.25 -8.93
C LEU A 56 13.58 -10.46 -8.50
N GLY A 57 13.05 -11.29 -7.60
CA GLY A 57 13.73 -12.52 -7.17
C GLY A 57 14.01 -13.48 -8.33
N ILE A 58 13.06 -13.69 -9.24
CA ILE A 58 13.25 -14.56 -10.42
C ILE A 58 14.26 -13.96 -11.40
N THR A 59 14.18 -12.66 -11.70
CA THR A 59 15.10 -12.02 -12.65
C THR A 59 16.50 -11.88 -12.07
N GLY A 60 16.64 -11.52 -10.79
CA GLY A 60 17.90 -11.47 -10.06
C GLY A 60 18.57 -12.84 -9.98
N ALA A 61 17.81 -13.90 -9.67
CA ALA A 61 18.30 -15.28 -9.68
C ALA A 61 18.79 -15.78 -11.04
N LEU A 62 18.33 -15.18 -12.16
CA LEU A 62 18.85 -15.44 -13.50
C LEU A 62 20.06 -14.55 -13.84
N LEU A 63 20.07 -13.29 -13.40
CA LEU A 63 21.17 -12.35 -13.62
C LEU A 63 22.44 -12.75 -12.84
N MET A 64 22.29 -13.25 -11.60
CA MET A 64 23.42 -13.69 -10.76
C MET A 64 24.21 -14.88 -11.34
N LEU A 65 23.66 -15.61 -12.32
CA LEU A 65 24.38 -16.69 -13.02
C LEU A 65 25.47 -16.17 -13.96
N PHE A 66 25.48 -14.87 -14.25
CA PHE A 66 26.36 -14.22 -15.23
C PHE A 66 27.08 -12.97 -14.67
N TYR A 67 26.83 -12.61 -13.41
CA TYR A 67 27.41 -11.43 -12.76
C TYR A 67 28.62 -11.80 -11.90
N GLU A 68 29.70 -11.02 -12.00
CA GLU A 68 30.92 -11.22 -11.22
C GLU A 68 31.04 -10.15 -10.12
N PRO A 69 30.88 -10.48 -8.82
CA PRO A 69 30.90 -9.53 -7.70
C PRO A 69 32.32 -9.08 -7.31
N ILE A 70 33.14 -8.69 -8.30
CA ILE A 70 34.57 -8.40 -8.14
C ILE A 70 34.91 -7.09 -8.87
N LEU A 71 35.63 -6.22 -8.17
CA LEU A 71 35.84 -4.79 -8.49
C LEU A 71 36.20 -4.47 -9.95
N ASP A 72 37.13 -5.22 -10.55
CA ASP A 72 37.63 -5.02 -11.90
C ASP A 72 36.65 -5.49 -13.00
N ARG A 73 35.77 -6.45 -12.66
CA ARG A 73 34.91 -7.18 -13.60
C ARG A 73 33.41 -6.96 -13.43
N ALA A 74 32.93 -6.42 -12.31
CA ALA A 74 31.51 -6.17 -12.06
C ALA A 74 30.81 -5.47 -13.24
N TRP A 75 31.26 -4.28 -13.62
CA TRP A 75 30.73 -3.53 -14.76
C TRP A 75 30.87 -4.29 -16.10
N ASN A 76 31.99 -4.99 -16.32
CA ASN A 76 32.22 -5.78 -17.53
C ASN A 76 31.26 -6.99 -17.65
N SER A 77 30.90 -7.61 -16.51
CA SER A 77 29.93 -8.71 -16.47
C SER A 77 28.52 -8.20 -16.76
N VAL A 78 28.12 -7.04 -16.22
CA VAL A 78 26.85 -6.38 -16.55
C VAL A 78 26.77 -6.01 -18.04
N LYS A 79 27.87 -5.52 -18.63
CA LYS A 79 27.97 -5.31 -20.09
C LYS A 79 27.78 -6.61 -20.87
N THR A 80 28.39 -7.70 -20.42
CA THR A 80 28.28 -9.02 -21.07
C THR A 80 26.84 -9.56 -21.00
N ILE A 81 26.16 -9.39 -19.87
CA ILE A 81 24.72 -9.67 -19.71
C ILE A 81 23.87 -8.85 -20.70
N ASN A 82 24.12 -7.55 -20.79
CA ASN A 82 23.33 -6.66 -21.63
C ASN A 82 23.51 -6.95 -23.14
N ASP A 83 24.76 -7.15 -23.56
CA ASP A 83 25.13 -7.16 -24.97
C ASP A 83 25.12 -8.59 -25.54
N THR A 84 25.73 -9.55 -24.83
CA THR A 84 26.10 -10.87 -25.34
C THR A 84 25.14 -11.98 -24.91
N ILE A 85 24.68 -11.99 -23.65
CA ILE A 85 23.84 -13.09 -23.13
C ILE A 85 22.45 -13.05 -23.79
N PRO A 86 21.94 -14.17 -24.37
CA PRO A 86 20.60 -14.25 -24.92
C PRO A 86 19.53 -13.83 -23.91
N TYR A 87 18.69 -12.86 -24.27
CA TYR A 87 17.68 -12.22 -23.41
C TYR A 87 18.22 -11.54 -22.13
N GLY A 88 19.54 -11.43 -21.92
CA GLY A 88 20.12 -10.76 -20.75
C GLY A 88 19.75 -9.27 -20.67
N PHE A 89 19.68 -8.58 -21.83
CA PHE A 89 19.05 -7.26 -21.96
C PHE A 89 17.62 -7.23 -21.40
N HIS A 90 16.76 -8.17 -21.80
CA HIS A 90 15.36 -8.22 -21.37
C HIS A 90 15.27 -8.46 -19.86
N LEU A 91 16.05 -9.40 -19.33
CA LEU A 91 16.13 -9.68 -17.89
C LEU A 91 16.57 -8.44 -17.09
N ARG A 92 17.64 -7.76 -17.53
CA ARG A 92 18.17 -6.55 -16.89
C ARG A 92 17.16 -5.40 -16.89
N ASN A 93 16.48 -5.18 -18.00
CA ASN A 93 15.40 -4.17 -18.10
C ASN A 93 14.22 -4.53 -17.20
N ILE A 94 13.71 -5.77 -17.25
CA ILE A 94 12.58 -6.19 -16.42
C ILE A 94 12.95 -6.05 -14.94
N HIS A 95 14.15 -6.43 -14.52
CA HIS A 95 14.62 -6.29 -13.15
C HIS A 95 14.67 -4.82 -12.70
N TYR A 96 15.37 -3.95 -13.44
CA TYR A 96 15.49 -2.53 -13.10
C TYR A 96 14.14 -1.78 -13.06
N HIS A 97 13.28 -2.00 -14.06
CA HIS A 97 11.97 -1.36 -14.09
C HIS A 97 10.98 -1.99 -13.10
N ALA A 98 11.14 -3.27 -12.72
CA ALA A 98 10.40 -3.88 -11.62
C ALA A 98 10.82 -3.34 -10.25
N SER A 99 12.10 -3.03 -10.02
CA SER A 99 12.59 -2.39 -8.78
C SER A 99 12.00 -0.99 -8.62
N ASN A 100 12.12 -0.18 -9.67
CA ASN A 100 11.49 1.15 -9.75
C ASN A 100 9.96 1.09 -9.53
N ALA A 101 9.28 0.12 -10.16
CA ALA A 101 7.86 -0.11 -9.94
C ALA A 101 7.56 -0.59 -8.51
N MET A 102 8.40 -1.43 -7.89
CA MET A 102 8.20 -1.94 -6.54
C MET A 102 8.27 -0.81 -5.51
N VAL A 103 9.27 0.07 -5.60
CA VAL A 103 9.39 1.25 -4.73
C VAL A 103 8.16 2.16 -4.89
N MET A 104 7.76 2.48 -6.12
CA MET A 104 6.58 3.30 -6.40
C MET A 104 5.28 2.67 -5.87
N VAL A 105 5.05 1.38 -6.14
CA VAL A 105 3.83 0.67 -5.73
C VAL A 105 3.81 0.43 -4.21
N ALA A 106 4.96 0.27 -3.55
CA ALA A 106 5.07 0.21 -2.10
C ALA A 106 4.73 1.56 -1.42
N LEU A 107 5.24 2.68 -1.95
CA LEU A 107 4.88 4.03 -1.47
C LEU A 107 3.38 4.32 -1.67
N LEU A 108 2.83 3.98 -2.85
CA LEU A 108 1.40 4.06 -3.11
C LEU A 108 0.59 3.14 -2.18
N HIS A 109 1.10 1.94 -1.86
CA HIS A 109 0.46 1.04 -0.90
C HIS A 109 0.40 1.68 0.49
N MET A 110 1.54 2.16 1.01
CA MET A 110 1.63 2.83 2.31
C MET A 110 0.63 3.98 2.41
N TYR A 111 0.60 4.89 1.41
CA TYR A 111 -0.33 6.01 1.42
C TYR A 111 -1.79 5.61 1.22
N TYR A 112 -2.09 4.56 0.44
CA TYR A 112 -3.44 4.01 0.35
C TYR A 112 -3.93 3.47 1.70
N GLN A 113 -3.09 2.71 2.42
CA GLN A 113 -3.40 2.23 3.78
C GLN A 113 -3.53 3.41 4.76
N TYR A 114 -2.71 4.46 4.59
CA TYR A 114 -2.75 5.68 5.40
C TYR A 114 -4.09 6.42 5.28
N PHE A 115 -4.50 6.79 4.06
CA PHE A 115 -5.73 7.56 3.82
C PHE A 115 -7.01 6.73 3.99
N SER A 116 -6.95 5.42 3.82
CA SER A 116 -8.06 4.53 4.19
C SER A 116 -8.11 4.21 5.69
N GLY A 117 -7.08 4.57 6.46
CA GLY A 117 -7.01 4.39 7.92
C GLY A 117 -6.90 2.94 8.36
N ARG A 118 -6.52 2.03 7.45
CA ARG A 118 -6.57 0.58 7.67
C ARG A 118 -5.56 0.07 8.69
N TYR A 119 -4.54 0.87 9.04
CA TYR A 119 -3.58 0.57 10.10
C TYR A 119 -4.19 0.50 11.52
N LYS A 120 -5.44 0.95 11.71
CA LYS A 120 -6.12 0.95 12.99
C LYS A 120 -6.76 -0.39 13.33
N ILE A 121 -6.77 -0.70 14.63
CA ILE A 121 -7.53 -1.76 15.31
C ILE A 121 -7.20 -3.14 14.74
N ARG A 122 -6.20 -3.78 15.36
CA ARG A 122 -5.64 -5.11 15.02
C ARG A 122 -4.75 -5.14 13.78
N ASN A 123 -4.38 -3.97 13.25
CA ASN A 123 -3.52 -3.82 12.07
C ASN A 123 -2.27 -2.96 12.37
N GLU A 124 -2.05 -2.58 13.63
CA GLU A 124 -0.93 -1.76 14.07
C GLU A 124 0.41 -2.45 13.76
N ILE A 125 0.50 -3.76 14.02
CA ILE A 125 1.67 -4.59 13.68
C ILE A 125 1.88 -4.66 12.16
N LEU A 126 0.80 -4.79 11.38
CA LEU A 126 0.87 -4.84 9.91
C LEU A 126 1.38 -3.50 9.35
N TRP A 127 1.02 -2.39 9.98
CA TRP A 127 1.53 -1.06 9.64
C TRP A 127 3.01 -0.91 9.97
N VAL A 128 3.43 -1.20 11.21
CA VAL A 128 4.84 -1.06 11.63
C VAL A 128 5.76 -1.96 10.79
N THR A 129 5.38 -3.23 10.58
CA THR A 129 6.12 -4.13 9.67
C THR A 129 6.11 -3.63 8.23
N GLY A 130 5.02 -3.01 7.76
CA GLY A 130 4.93 -2.40 6.44
C GLY A 130 5.88 -1.21 6.25
N ILE A 131 6.06 -0.37 7.28
CA ILE A 131 7.05 0.72 7.24
C ILE A 131 8.48 0.14 7.20
N ILE A 132 8.78 -0.88 7.99
CA ILE A 132 10.11 -1.54 7.98
C ILE A 132 10.39 -2.19 6.62
N ILE A 133 9.44 -2.93 6.04
CA ILE A 133 9.56 -3.49 4.68
C ILE A 133 9.72 -2.36 3.64
N GLY A 134 9.04 -1.22 3.81
CA GLY A 134 9.22 -0.05 2.95
C GLY A 134 10.65 0.50 2.97
N VAL A 135 11.26 0.61 4.15
CA VAL A 135 12.67 0.99 4.29
C VAL A 135 13.59 -0.06 3.66
N LEU A 136 13.37 -1.36 3.90
CA LEU A 136 14.14 -2.43 3.27
C LEU A 136 14.01 -2.43 1.73
N THR A 137 12.84 -2.06 1.19
CA THR A 137 12.62 -1.95 -0.26
C THR A 137 13.48 -0.85 -0.87
N ILE A 138 13.70 0.26 -0.16
CA ILE A 138 14.59 1.34 -0.60
C ILE A 138 16.06 0.91 -0.50
N LEU A 139 16.44 0.15 0.53
CA LEU A 139 17.80 -0.38 0.71
C LEU A 139 18.15 -1.49 -0.30
N GLU A 140 17.20 -2.34 -0.66
CA GLU A 140 17.37 -3.37 -1.70
C GLU A 140 17.57 -2.73 -3.07
N ALA A 141 16.73 -1.73 -3.41
CA ALA A 141 16.85 -1.00 -4.67
C ALA A 141 18.16 -0.19 -4.78
N PHE A 142 18.60 0.42 -3.67
CA PHE A 142 19.89 1.09 -3.54
C PHE A 142 21.06 0.12 -3.79
N THR A 143 21.18 -0.94 -3.00
CA THR A 143 22.25 -1.93 -3.14
C THR A 143 22.25 -2.62 -4.51
N GLY A 144 21.08 -2.75 -5.17
CA GLY A 144 20.93 -3.38 -6.48
C GLY A 144 21.45 -2.58 -7.67
N TYR A 145 21.47 -1.24 -7.63
CA TYR A 145 22.15 -0.46 -8.68
C TYR A 145 23.64 -0.24 -8.39
N ASP A 146 24.02 -0.21 -7.11
CA ASP A 146 25.41 0.00 -6.68
C ASP A 146 26.36 -1.12 -7.14
N ILE A 147 25.89 -2.38 -7.16
CA ILE A 147 26.70 -3.53 -7.62
C ILE A 147 27.11 -3.46 -9.11
N ILE A 148 26.55 -2.55 -9.91
CA ILE A 148 27.00 -2.31 -11.30
C ILE A 148 28.41 -1.69 -11.32
N PHE A 149 28.80 -0.98 -10.26
CA PHE A 149 30.09 -0.29 -10.13
C PHE A 149 30.41 0.69 -11.29
N SER A 150 29.41 1.50 -11.63
CA SER A 150 29.54 2.69 -12.49
C SER A 150 29.86 3.95 -11.68
N GLU A 151 30.19 5.07 -12.33
CA GLU A 151 30.41 6.36 -11.65
C GLU A 151 29.24 6.79 -10.74
N ARG A 152 27.99 6.52 -11.18
CA ARG A 152 26.78 6.83 -10.39
C ARG A 152 26.69 5.97 -9.13
N ALA A 153 27.08 4.70 -9.22
CA ALA A 153 27.16 3.80 -8.08
C ALA A 153 28.20 4.33 -7.08
N GLU A 154 29.44 4.60 -7.52
CA GLU A 154 30.50 5.06 -6.60
C GLU A 154 30.11 6.34 -5.85
N LEU A 155 29.49 7.32 -6.52
CA LEU A 155 29.00 8.53 -5.87
C LEU A 155 27.95 8.21 -4.78
N ALA A 156 27.02 7.30 -5.05
CA ALA A 156 26.01 6.90 -4.07
C ALA A 156 26.61 6.12 -2.89
N ILE A 157 27.58 5.23 -3.17
CA ILE A 157 28.33 4.44 -2.19
C ILE A 157 29.14 5.34 -1.27
N SER A 158 29.91 6.29 -1.81
CA SER A 158 30.74 7.20 -1.02
C SER A 158 29.91 8.17 -0.17
N ILE A 159 28.75 8.62 -0.69
CA ILE A 159 27.75 9.34 0.09
C ILE A 159 27.23 8.47 1.25
N ALA A 160 26.80 7.22 0.99
CA ALA A 160 26.23 6.35 2.01
C ALA A 160 27.25 5.90 3.07
N ALA A 161 28.51 5.67 2.68
CA ALA A 161 29.61 5.39 3.60
C ALA A 161 29.91 6.62 4.47
N SER A 162 29.99 7.82 3.87
CA SER A 162 30.19 9.07 4.60
C SER A 162 29.01 9.42 5.53
N LEU A 163 27.79 9.04 5.15
CA LEU A 163 26.60 9.23 5.97
C LEU A 163 26.60 8.28 7.17
N THR A 164 26.92 7.00 6.95
CA THR A 164 27.08 6.01 8.01
C THR A 164 28.14 6.44 9.01
N ASN A 165 29.30 6.91 8.52
CA ASN A 165 30.39 7.42 9.36
C ASN A 165 30.01 8.65 10.21
N SER A 166 28.96 9.39 9.86
CA SER A 166 28.52 10.57 10.62
C SER A 166 27.73 10.25 11.90
N ILE A 167 27.34 8.98 12.13
CA ILE A 167 26.55 8.57 13.29
C ILE A 167 27.39 8.67 14.58
N PRO A 168 27.05 9.54 15.57
CA PRO A 168 27.98 9.94 16.64
C PRO A 168 28.52 8.86 17.58
N ILE A 169 27.91 7.67 17.66
CA ILE A 169 28.25 6.63 18.66
C ILE A 169 28.96 5.42 18.03
N MET A 170 28.49 4.97 16.86
CA MET A 170 28.99 3.74 16.21
C MET A 170 29.25 3.93 14.70
N GLY A 171 29.28 5.18 14.21
CA GLY A 171 29.35 5.48 12.78
C GLY A 171 30.55 4.84 12.06
N PRO A 172 31.80 5.01 12.55
CA PRO A 172 32.97 4.36 11.95
C PRO A 172 32.86 2.82 11.95
N GLN A 173 32.46 2.22 13.07
CA GLN A 173 32.32 0.76 13.21
C GLN A 173 31.23 0.20 12.28
N MET A 174 30.12 0.91 12.14
CA MET A 174 29.06 0.57 11.18
C MET A 174 29.54 0.75 9.73
N ARG A 175 30.29 1.82 9.43
CA ARG A 175 30.86 2.05 8.10
C ARG A 175 31.79 0.91 7.71
N ASP A 176 32.69 0.50 8.60
CA ASP A 176 33.63 -0.60 8.33
C ASP A 176 32.91 -1.96 8.22
N ALA A 177 31.88 -2.20 9.02
CA ALA A 177 31.08 -3.42 8.95
C ALA A 177 30.28 -3.54 7.63
N PHE A 178 29.65 -2.47 7.15
CA PHE A 178 28.81 -2.49 5.95
C PHE A 178 29.60 -2.30 4.64
N PHE A 179 30.60 -1.42 4.62
CA PHE A 179 31.33 -1.04 3.40
C PHE A 179 32.73 -1.67 3.29
N GLY A 180 33.26 -2.26 4.36
CA GLY A 180 34.57 -2.90 4.36
C GLY A 180 35.75 -1.92 4.42
N SER A 181 36.97 -2.47 4.38
CA SER A 181 38.22 -1.71 4.48
C SER A 181 38.67 -1.05 3.16
N GLY A 182 37.93 -1.25 2.06
CA GLY A 182 38.20 -0.63 0.76
C GLY A 182 37.33 -1.19 -0.36
N PHE A 183 37.43 -0.60 -1.57
CA PHE A 183 36.57 -0.94 -2.72
C PHE A 183 36.55 -2.43 -3.12
N HIS A 184 37.64 -3.18 -2.88
CA HIS A 184 37.70 -4.61 -3.18
C HIS A 184 36.77 -5.46 -2.30
N ASP A 185 36.63 -5.10 -1.03
CA ASP A 185 35.77 -5.75 -0.03
C ASP A 185 34.29 -5.32 -0.22
N PHE A 186 34.08 -4.05 -0.60
CA PHE A 186 32.78 -3.44 -0.82
C PHE A 186 31.86 -4.23 -1.78
N VAL A 187 32.32 -4.57 -3.00
CA VAL A 187 31.43 -5.10 -4.07
C VAL A 187 30.81 -6.44 -3.65
N LEU A 188 31.61 -7.31 -3.02
CA LEU A 188 31.15 -8.60 -2.52
C LEU A 188 30.16 -8.46 -1.36
N ARG A 189 30.36 -7.48 -0.46
CA ARG A 189 29.42 -7.17 0.63
C ARG A 189 28.09 -6.67 0.11
N PHE A 190 28.09 -5.70 -0.82
CA PHE A 190 26.85 -5.16 -1.37
C PHE A 190 26.08 -6.19 -2.19
N TYR A 191 26.78 -7.04 -2.94
CA TYR A 191 26.18 -8.22 -3.58
C TYR A 191 25.53 -9.18 -2.55
N ALA A 192 26.21 -9.48 -1.44
CA ALA A 192 25.65 -10.32 -0.37
C ALA A 192 24.45 -9.67 0.35
N PHE A 193 24.46 -8.34 0.56
CA PHE A 193 23.31 -7.62 1.10
C PHE A 193 22.12 -7.65 0.15
N HIS A 194 22.33 -7.32 -1.13
CA HIS A 194 21.29 -7.28 -2.15
C HIS A 194 20.68 -8.66 -2.45
N VAL A 195 21.50 -9.70 -2.64
CA VAL A 195 21.01 -11.02 -3.09
C VAL A 195 20.57 -11.93 -1.93
N PHE A 196 21.16 -11.79 -0.73
CA PHE A 196 20.92 -12.71 0.39
C PHE A 196 20.27 -12.04 1.59
N PHE A 197 20.96 -11.09 2.26
CA PHE A 197 20.50 -10.61 3.57
C PHE A 197 19.21 -9.78 3.51
N LEU A 198 19.09 -8.83 2.58
CA LEU A 198 17.91 -7.97 2.47
C LEU A 198 16.66 -8.76 2.00
N PRO A 199 16.71 -9.62 0.96
CA PRO A 199 15.55 -10.43 0.57
C PRO A 199 15.09 -11.40 1.66
N ILE A 200 16.01 -12.00 2.42
CA ILE A 200 15.65 -12.88 3.54
C ILE A 200 15.01 -12.10 4.69
N ALA A 201 15.52 -10.91 5.03
CA ALA A 201 14.90 -10.04 6.03
C ALA A 201 13.49 -9.58 5.60
N MET A 202 13.32 -9.24 4.32
CA MET A 202 12.01 -8.90 3.74
C MET A 202 11.05 -10.09 3.78
N LEU A 203 11.47 -11.28 3.37
CA LEU A 203 10.67 -12.51 3.45
C LEU A 203 10.24 -12.82 4.90
N GLY A 204 11.15 -12.70 5.87
CA GLY A 204 10.85 -12.90 7.29
C GLY A 204 9.79 -11.93 7.81
N LEU A 205 9.85 -10.65 7.42
CA LEU A 205 8.84 -9.65 7.77
C LEU A 205 7.51 -9.85 7.03
N MET A 206 7.54 -10.36 5.78
CA MET A 206 6.30 -10.66 5.02
C MET A 206 5.42 -11.70 5.74
N VAL A 207 6.01 -12.66 6.47
CA VAL A 207 5.26 -13.63 7.30
C VAL A 207 4.36 -12.95 8.32
N VAL A 208 4.80 -11.80 8.87
CA VAL A 208 4.03 -11.02 9.86
C VAL A 208 3.16 -9.95 9.18
N HIS A 209 3.64 -9.34 8.09
CA HIS A 209 2.94 -8.26 7.39
C HIS A 209 1.73 -8.73 6.58
N PHE A 210 1.72 -9.98 6.09
CA PHE A 210 0.66 -10.45 5.19
C PHE A 210 -0.66 -10.73 5.92
N PRO A 211 -1.78 -10.09 5.51
CA PRO A 211 -3.09 -10.43 6.04
C PRO A 211 -3.51 -11.82 5.53
N ARG A 212 -4.18 -12.60 6.40
CA ARG A 212 -4.65 -13.96 6.11
C ARG A 212 -5.44 -14.11 4.80
N PHE A 213 -6.11 -13.06 4.36
CA PHE A 213 -6.86 -13.00 3.11
C PHE A 213 -6.15 -12.09 2.11
N LEU A 214 -5.47 -12.68 1.15
CA LEU A 214 -4.81 -12.00 0.04
C LEU A 214 -5.75 -11.99 -1.17
N VAL A 215 -5.76 -10.90 -1.95
CA VAL A 215 -6.57 -10.81 -3.18
C VAL A 215 -5.64 -10.76 -4.37
N PHE A 216 -5.71 -11.76 -5.24
CA PHE A 216 -4.84 -11.90 -6.42
C PHE A 216 -5.63 -11.61 -7.69
N ASP A 217 -5.16 -10.67 -8.51
CA ASP A 217 -5.87 -10.23 -9.70
C ASP A 217 -5.03 -10.37 -10.99
N VAL A 218 -5.27 -11.45 -11.73
CA VAL A 218 -4.51 -11.84 -12.94
C VAL A 218 -4.37 -10.69 -13.96
N PRO A 219 -5.45 -10.01 -14.41
CA PRO A 219 -5.32 -8.80 -15.24
C PRO A 219 -4.43 -7.70 -14.66
N MET A 220 -4.42 -7.49 -13.35
CA MET A 220 -3.65 -6.41 -12.74
C MET A 220 -2.16 -6.76 -12.67
N VAL A 221 -1.84 -8.04 -12.44
CA VAL A 221 -0.49 -8.60 -12.58
C VAL A 221 -0.01 -8.48 -14.03
N MET A 222 -0.84 -8.89 -14.99
CA MET A 222 -0.54 -8.74 -16.42
C MET A 222 -0.36 -7.26 -16.82
N ALA A 223 -1.17 -6.36 -16.28
CA ALA A 223 -1.07 -4.92 -16.55
C ALA A 223 0.24 -4.31 -16.02
N ILE A 224 0.65 -4.60 -14.78
CA ILE A 224 1.89 -4.04 -14.23
C ILE A 224 3.13 -4.65 -14.90
N THR A 225 3.14 -5.96 -15.17
CA THR A 225 4.23 -6.61 -15.91
C THR A 225 4.33 -6.08 -17.35
N GLY A 226 3.19 -5.88 -18.02
CA GLY A 226 3.14 -5.27 -19.35
C GLY A 226 3.65 -3.83 -19.38
N ALA A 227 3.29 -3.02 -18.39
CA ALA A 227 3.78 -1.65 -18.24
C ALA A 227 5.30 -1.59 -17.98
N ILE A 228 5.86 -2.52 -17.21
CA ILE A 228 7.30 -2.66 -16.96
C ILE A 228 8.06 -2.99 -18.25
N MET A 229 7.56 -3.96 -19.02
CA MET A 229 8.15 -4.36 -20.31
C MET A 229 8.01 -3.27 -21.39
N ILE A 230 6.88 -2.56 -21.45
CA ILE A 230 6.73 -1.36 -22.29
C ILE A 230 7.74 -0.29 -21.89
N THR A 231 7.89 0.00 -20.59
CA THR A 231 8.84 1.00 -20.10
C THR A 231 10.28 0.66 -20.50
N GLY A 232 10.75 -0.57 -20.27
CA GLY A 232 12.11 -0.99 -20.69
C GLY A 232 12.30 -1.16 -22.20
N GLY A 233 11.22 -1.31 -22.96
CA GLY A 233 11.27 -1.29 -24.43
C GLY A 233 11.37 0.11 -25.03
N VAL A 234 10.85 1.14 -24.34
CA VAL A 234 10.89 2.56 -24.78
C VAL A 234 12.08 3.32 -24.16
N PHE A 235 12.37 3.07 -22.89
CA PHE A 235 13.38 3.74 -22.08
C PHE A 235 14.35 2.70 -21.48
N PRO A 236 15.19 2.06 -22.30
CA PRO A 236 16.05 0.98 -21.86
C PRO A 236 17.04 1.43 -20.79
N VAL A 237 17.28 0.59 -19.78
CA VAL A 237 18.17 0.92 -18.66
C VAL A 237 19.64 1.05 -19.09
N ASP A 238 20.22 2.23 -18.91
CA ASP A 238 21.65 2.50 -19.10
C ASP A 238 22.52 1.74 -18.06
N MET A 239 23.76 1.43 -18.40
CA MET A 239 24.77 0.91 -17.45
C MET A 239 25.54 2.04 -16.76
N GLY A 240 25.56 3.23 -17.35
CA GLY A 240 26.43 4.33 -16.94
C GLY A 240 27.90 4.08 -17.26
N LEU A 241 28.71 5.13 -17.15
CA LEU A 241 30.16 5.05 -17.36
C LEU A 241 30.79 4.13 -16.31
N LYS A 242 31.78 3.32 -16.72
CA LYS A 242 32.59 2.51 -15.81
C LYS A 242 33.37 3.46 -14.90
N PHE A 243 33.34 3.22 -13.59
CA PHE A 243 34.13 4.03 -12.65
C PHE A 243 35.63 3.87 -12.92
N ASP A 244 36.33 4.99 -13.02
CA ASP A 244 37.80 5.08 -13.13
C ASP A 244 38.34 5.90 -11.94
N PRO A 245 39.11 5.30 -11.01
CA PRO A 245 39.67 6.03 -9.86
C PRO A 245 40.64 7.17 -10.21
N SER A 246 41.12 7.24 -11.46
CA SER A 246 42.04 8.28 -11.92
C SER A 246 41.35 9.52 -12.49
N VAL A 247 40.03 9.47 -12.72
CA VAL A 247 39.23 10.55 -13.31
C VAL A 247 38.28 11.13 -12.26
N PRO A 248 38.19 12.47 -12.09
CA PRO A 248 37.18 13.07 -11.22
C PRO A 248 35.76 12.68 -11.67
N PRO A 249 34.91 12.12 -10.78
CA PRO A 249 33.62 11.57 -11.19
C PRO A 249 32.68 12.63 -11.78
N GLY A 250 31.91 12.23 -12.80
CA GLY A 250 31.02 13.11 -13.53
C GLY A 250 29.81 13.60 -12.73
N ILE A 251 29.05 14.54 -13.32
CA ILE A 251 27.82 15.05 -12.71
C ILE A 251 26.75 13.95 -12.76
N THR A 252 26.57 13.22 -11.66
CA THR A 252 25.49 12.24 -11.52
C THR A 252 24.55 12.60 -10.37
N VAL A 253 23.35 12.03 -10.40
CA VAL A 253 22.35 12.11 -9.34
C VAL A 253 21.94 10.68 -8.94
N PRO A 254 21.63 10.42 -7.66
CA PRO A 254 21.06 9.15 -7.24
C PRO A 254 19.71 8.86 -7.92
N GLU A 255 19.22 7.64 -7.77
CA GLU A 255 17.87 7.26 -8.23
C GLU A 255 16.77 8.10 -7.58
N TRP A 256 15.62 8.24 -8.27
CA TRP A 256 14.56 9.19 -7.90
C TRP A 256 14.08 9.05 -6.45
N TYR A 257 14.01 7.82 -5.93
CA TYR A 257 13.61 7.52 -4.55
C TYR A 257 14.66 7.91 -3.48
N LEU A 258 15.89 8.23 -3.89
CA LEU A 258 16.97 8.76 -3.05
C LEU A 258 17.23 10.26 -3.28
N THR A 259 16.79 10.84 -4.40
CA THR A 259 17.03 12.28 -4.68
C THR A 259 16.49 13.21 -3.59
N GLY A 260 15.36 12.88 -2.95
CA GLY A 260 14.84 13.64 -1.81
C GLY A 260 15.78 13.64 -0.59
N LEU A 261 16.54 12.56 -0.37
CA LEU A 261 17.59 12.49 0.65
C LEU A 261 18.84 13.29 0.22
N TYR A 262 19.22 13.17 -1.05
CA TYR A 262 20.33 13.89 -1.66
C TYR A 262 20.14 15.42 -1.62
N ALA A 263 18.91 15.93 -1.70
CA ALA A 263 18.60 17.34 -1.53
C ALA A 263 19.01 17.88 -0.15
N PHE A 264 18.74 17.14 0.93
CA PHE A 264 19.16 17.52 2.29
C PHE A 264 20.69 17.47 2.44
N LEU A 265 21.33 16.44 1.88
CA LEU A 265 22.80 16.30 1.94
C LEU A 265 23.55 17.39 1.16
N ARG A 266 22.88 18.07 0.22
CA ARG A 266 23.43 19.20 -0.54
C ARG A 266 23.15 20.58 0.10
N SER A 267 22.47 20.64 1.24
CA SER A 267 22.14 21.91 1.91
C SER A 267 23.25 22.48 2.81
N ALA A 268 24.48 21.98 2.71
CA ALA A 268 25.67 22.38 3.48
C ALA A 268 25.59 22.29 5.03
N TYR A 269 24.52 21.76 5.61
CA TYR A 269 24.46 21.39 7.02
C TYR A 269 25.13 20.04 7.28
N ASP A 270 25.25 19.65 8.55
CA ASP A 270 25.92 18.39 8.92
C ASP A 270 25.17 17.16 8.39
N LYS A 271 25.95 16.14 8.00
CA LYS A 271 25.45 14.93 7.34
C LYS A 271 24.55 14.07 8.25
N PHE A 272 24.77 14.11 9.56
CA PHE A 272 23.98 13.32 10.51
C PHE A 272 22.58 13.89 10.66
N THR A 273 22.45 15.20 10.91
CA THR A 273 21.15 15.87 11.04
C THR A 273 20.35 15.77 9.73
N THR A 274 20.98 16.10 8.60
CA THR A 274 20.32 16.16 7.29
C THR A 274 19.97 14.79 6.71
N GLY A 275 20.87 13.82 6.83
CA GLY A 275 20.74 12.51 6.17
C GLY A 275 20.34 11.34 7.07
N VAL A 276 20.52 11.43 8.39
CA VAL A 276 20.13 10.35 9.34
C VAL A 276 18.96 10.80 10.22
N ALA A 277 19.12 11.90 10.97
CA ALA A 277 18.16 12.29 11.99
C ALA A 277 16.83 12.79 11.38
N TRP A 278 16.88 13.63 10.34
CA TRP A 278 15.66 14.17 9.72
C TRP A 278 14.84 13.11 8.96
N PRO A 279 15.43 12.22 8.12
CA PRO A 279 14.71 11.09 7.53
C PRO A 279 14.29 10.06 8.57
N GLY A 280 15.11 9.81 9.59
CA GLY A 280 14.78 8.94 10.73
C GLY A 280 13.58 9.44 11.52
N LEU A 281 13.47 10.75 11.76
CA LEU A 281 12.31 11.39 12.38
C LEU A 281 11.07 11.25 11.49
N PHE A 282 11.19 11.42 10.17
CA PHE A 282 10.09 11.20 9.23
C PHE A 282 9.55 9.75 9.29
N ILE A 283 10.45 8.76 9.27
CA ILE A 283 10.10 7.34 9.40
C ILE A 283 9.48 7.05 10.77
N PHE A 284 10.04 7.62 11.86
CA PHE A 284 9.50 7.47 13.20
C PHE A 284 8.08 8.05 13.32
N VAL A 285 7.83 9.24 12.75
CA VAL A 285 6.50 9.85 12.67
C VAL A 285 5.52 8.93 11.94
N LEU A 286 5.93 8.26 10.86
CA LEU A 286 5.11 7.25 10.18
C LEU A 286 4.85 6.01 11.05
N VAL A 287 5.85 5.48 11.75
CA VAL A 287 5.71 4.33 12.65
C VAL A 287 4.67 4.60 13.75
N ILE A 288 4.66 5.81 14.34
CA ILE A 288 3.78 6.12 15.48
C ILE A 288 2.34 6.54 15.11
N VAL A 289 2.03 6.70 13.82
CA VAL A 289 0.69 7.10 13.33
C VAL A 289 -0.49 6.34 13.98
N PRO A 290 -0.46 4.99 14.15
CA PRO A 290 -1.60 4.26 14.70
C PRO A 290 -1.93 4.62 16.15
N PHE A 291 -0.93 5.06 16.92
CA PHE A 291 -1.10 5.45 18.33
C PHE A 291 -1.52 6.92 18.49
N ILE A 292 -1.26 7.77 17.49
CA ILE A 292 -1.66 9.19 17.46
C ILE A 292 -3.09 9.35 16.90
N ASP A 293 -3.50 8.56 15.91
CA ASP A 293 -4.78 8.73 15.21
C ASP A 293 -6.01 8.21 16.00
N ARG A 294 -6.41 8.99 17.01
CA ARG A 294 -7.55 8.72 17.91
C ARG A 294 -8.95 8.88 17.26
N TYR A 295 -9.06 9.16 15.95
CA TYR A 295 -10.38 9.29 15.32
C TYR A 295 -11.10 7.93 15.24
N LYS A 296 -12.36 7.84 15.71
CA LYS A 296 -13.15 6.59 15.68
C LYS A 296 -13.55 6.09 14.28
N LYS A 297 -13.35 6.91 13.24
CA LYS A 297 -13.69 6.60 11.84
C LYS A 297 -12.44 6.38 11.00
N PHE A 298 -12.61 5.69 9.87
CA PHE A 298 -11.54 5.30 8.94
C PHE A 298 -11.40 6.25 7.73
N SER A 299 -12.51 6.79 7.21
CA SER A 299 -12.52 7.70 6.05
C SER A 299 -11.61 8.92 6.25
N TRP A 300 -10.79 9.26 5.25
CA TRP A 300 -9.92 10.45 5.26
C TRP A 300 -10.68 11.75 5.57
N LYS A 301 -11.88 11.93 5.00
CA LYS A 301 -12.72 13.11 5.27
C LYS A 301 -13.08 13.26 6.75
N ASP A 302 -13.28 12.14 7.44
CA ASP A 302 -13.59 12.11 8.86
C ASP A 302 -12.35 12.27 9.77
N ARG A 303 -11.14 12.26 9.18
CA ARG A 303 -9.83 12.39 9.83
C ARG A 303 -9.05 13.60 9.26
N PRO A 304 -9.56 14.83 9.38
CA PRO A 304 -9.02 15.98 8.64
C PRO A 304 -7.57 16.32 8.99
N ILE A 305 -7.19 16.29 10.28
CA ILE A 305 -5.82 16.60 10.73
C ILE A 305 -4.83 15.56 10.18
N VAL A 306 -5.12 14.28 10.35
CA VAL A 306 -4.25 13.18 9.90
C VAL A 306 -4.14 13.18 8.37
N THR A 307 -5.25 13.40 7.65
CA THR A 307 -5.20 13.51 6.19
C THR A 307 -4.37 14.71 5.73
N ALA A 308 -4.47 15.86 6.41
CA ALA A 308 -3.66 17.03 6.10
C ALA A 308 -2.16 16.83 6.38
N ILE A 309 -1.79 16.10 7.44
CA ILE A 309 -0.40 15.64 7.68
C ILE A 309 0.06 14.73 6.52
N GLY A 310 -0.75 13.75 6.12
CA GLY A 310 -0.45 12.85 5.00
C GLY A 310 -0.21 13.59 3.68
N ILE A 311 -1.09 14.52 3.30
CA ILE A 311 -0.92 15.31 2.07
C ILE A 311 0.30 16.23 2.16
N THR A 312 0.57 16.82 3.34
CA THR A 312 1.80 17.63 3.56
C THR A 312 3.07 16.79 3.44
N SER A 313 3.08 15.55 3.93
CA SER A 313 4.22 14.64 3.75
C SER A 313 4.48 14.31 2.27
N ILE A 314 3.42 14.09 1.47
CA ILE A 314 3.54 13.87 0.02
C ILE A 314 4.06 15.13 -0.67
N ALA A 315 3.54 16.31 -0.31
CA ALA A 315 3.99 17.58 -0.88
C ALA A 315 5.48 17.83 -0.57
N GLN A 316 5.92 17.57 0.66
CA GLN A 316 7.33 17.67 1.05
C GLN A 316 8.21 16.68 0.28
N ILE A 317 7.81 15.41 0.14
CA ILE A 317 8.54 14.41 -0.68
C ILE A 317 8.66 14.86 -2.14
N ILE A 318 7.58 15.34 -2.76
CA ILE A 318 7.60 15.77 -4.17
C ILE A 318 8.55 16.97 -4.34
N VAL A 319 8.51 17.94 -3.43
CA VAL A 319 9.38 19.11 -3.48
C VAL A 319 10.84 18.73 -3.25
N THR A 320 11.17 17.93 -2.22
CA THR A 320 12.57 17.53 -1.99
C THR A 320 13.11 16.62 -3.08
N THR A 321 12.29 15.73 -3.66
CA THR A 321 12.65 14.93 -4.84
C THR A 321 13.02 15.85 -6.03
N TYR A 322 12.19 16.86 -6.33
CA TYR A 322 12.48 17.83 -7.39
C TYR A 322 13.78 18.62 -7.12
N TRP A 323 13.95 19.13 -5.90
CA TRP A 323 15.20 19.77 -5.46
C TRP A 323 16.41 18.85 -5.57
N GLY A 324 16.23 17.55 -5.33
CA GLY A 324 17.25 16.52 -5.47
C GLY A 324 17.77 16.34 -6.88
N PHE A 325 16.96 16.63 -7.90
CA PHE A 325 17.37 16.70 -9.31
C PHE A 325 17.93 18.08 -9.72
N TYR A 326 17.69 19.14 -8.95
CA TYR A 326 18.14 20.48 -9.29
C TYR A 326 19.66 20.64 -9.16
N ILE A 327 20.29 21.13 -10.23
CA ILE A 327 21.70 21.49 -10.37
C ILE A 327 21.73 22.85 -11.05
N ASP A 328 22.59 23.76 -10.62
CA ASP A 328 22.66 25.11 -11.19
C ASP A 328 23.04 25.07 -12.69
N PRO A 329 22.27 25.69 -13.61
CA PRO A 329 22.58 25.71 -15.04
C PRO A 329 23.82 26.55 -15.39
N ASP A 330 24.26 27.47 -14.51
CA ASP A 330 25.42 28.32 -14.74
C ASP A 330 26.71 27.48 -14.78
N ARG A 331 27.35 27.42 -15.95
CA ARG A 331 28.59 26.67 -16.19
C ARG A 331 29.86 27.42 -15.84
N THR A 332 29.77 28.67 -15.36
CA THR A 332 30.95 29.43 -14.90
C THR A 332 31.38 29.04 -13.49
N LYS A 333 30.42 28.60 -12.66
CA LYS A 333 30.63 28.07 -11.31
C LYS A 333 31.30 26.70 -11.33
N SER A 334 32.07 26.37 -10.29
CA SER A 334 32.64 25.04 -10.12
C SER A 334 31.56 23.97 -9.91
N LEU A 335 31.91 22.70 -10.14
CA LEU A 335 30.96 21.59 -9.97
C LEU A 335 30.35 21.56 -8.55
N LEU A 336 31.17 21.82 -7.52
CA LEU A 336 30.73 21.80 -6.13
C LEU A 336 29.68 22.88 -5.87
N GLU A 337 29.94 24.12 -6.29
CA GLU A 337 29.03 25.26 -6.11
C GLU A 337 27.69 25.04 -6.84
N ARG A 338 27.72 24.40 -8.02
CA ARG A 338 26.50 24.08 -8.80
C ARG A 338 25.65 22.96 -8.18
N LEU A 339 26.24 22.17 -7.28
CA LEU A 339 25.53 21.15 -6.51
C LEU A 339 25.00 21.68 -5.17
N VAL A 340 25.61 22.70 -4.56
CA VAL A 340 25.12 23.26 -3.29
C VAL A 340 23.70 23.81 -3.45
N ILE A 341 22.83 23.40 -2.53
CA ILE A 341 21.49 23.98 -2.35
C ILE A 341 21.58 25.01 -1.22
N ASP A 342 21.04 26.21 -1.43
CA ASP A 342 20.89 27.18 -0.35
C ASP A 342 19.99 26.61 0.77
N PRO A 343 20.52 26.37 1.99
CA PRO A 343 19.70 25.86 3.09
C PRO A 343 18.59 26.83 3.47
N VAL A 344 18.85 28.14 3.49
CA VAL A 344 17.86 29.13 3.94
C VAL A 344 16.64 29.05 3.05
N PHE A 345 16.83 29.02 1.72
CA PHE A 345 15.73 28.90 0.77
C PHE A 345 15.08 27.51 0.78
N LEU A 346 15.85 26.40 0.83
CA LEU A 346 15.28 25.04 0.90
C LEU A 346 14.37 24.85 2.12
N TYR A 347 14.87 25.18 3.32
CA TYR A 347 14.13 24.99 4.55
C TYR A 347 13.00 26.01 4.70
N LEU A 348 13.15 27.25 4.20
CA LEU A 348 12.03 28.21 4.13
C LEU A 348 10.90 27.69 3.24
N VAL A 349 11.20 27.16 2.06
CA VAL A 349 10.20 26.53 1.18
C VAL A 349 9.53 25.35 1.89
N MET A 350 10.29 24.47 2.53
CA MET A 350 9.73 23.33 3.27
C MET A 350 8.87 23.73 4.47
N ILE A 351 9.25 24.78 5.20
CA ILE A 351 8.51 25.30 6.37
C ILE A 351 7.22 25.97 5.91
N LEU A 352 7.25 26.80 4.87
CA LEU A 352 6.05 27.45 4.31
C LEU A 352 5.09 26.44 3.66
N LEU A 353 5.61 25.36 3.09
CA LEU A 353 4.79 24.29 2.51
C LEU A 353 3.92 23.59 3.56
N VAL A 354 4.33 23.55 4.84
CA VAL A 354 3.54 22.94 5.93
C VAL A 354 2.18 23.63 6.14
N PRO A 355 2.09 24.92 6.54
CA PRO A 355 0.80 25.58 6.73
C PRO A 355 0.01 25.75 5.43
N LEU A 356 0.68 25.92 4.28
CA LEU A 356 0.01 25.99 2.97
C LEU A 356 -0.69 24.66 2.64
N SER A 357 0.04 23.55 2.60
CA SER A 357 -0.52 22.23 2.28
C SER A 357 -1.52 21.75 3.35
N PHE A 358 -1.18 21.90 4.63
CA PHE A 358 -2.05 21.49 5.74
C PHE A 358 -3.33 22.32 5.77
N GLY A 359 -3.21 23.65 5.72
CA GLY A 359 -4.34 24.58 5.77
C GLY A 359 -5.27 24.43 4.58
N PHE A 360 -4.72 24.35 3.36
CA PHE A 360 -5.50 24.09 2.16
C PHE A 360 -6.21 22.73 2.23
N THR A 361 -5.52 21.66 2.61
CA THR A 361 -6.12 20.32 2.72
C THR A 361 -7.23 20.29 3.78
N TYR A 362 -7.01 20.90 4.94
CA TYR A 362 -7.99 20.99 6.02
C TYR A 362 -9.23 21.78 5.59
N MET A 363 -9.05 22.91 4.90
CA MET A 363 -10.13 23.69 4.30
C MET A 363 -10.91 22.87 3.26
N MET A 364 -10.23 22.19 2.34
CA MET A 364 -10.87 21.39 1.30
C MET A 364 -11.64 20.20 1.88
N ILE A 365 -11.17 19.58 2.97
CA ILE A 365 -11.93 18.54 3.69
C ILE A 365 -13.17 19.13 4.38
N LYS A 366 -13.08 20.32 4.98
CA LYS A 366 -14.24 21.02 5.57
C LYS A 366 -15.29 21.36 4.50
N LEU A 367 -14.86 21.90 3.35
CA LEU A 367 -15.73 22.18 2.21
C LEU A 367 -16.38 20.90 1.65
N ALA A 368 -15.60 19.83 1.44
CA ALA A 368 -16.12 18.56 0.94
C ALA A 368 -17.13 17.90 1.90
N ARG A 369 -16.96 18.05 3.21
CA ARG A 369 -17.93 17.59 4.22
C ARG A 369 -19.21 18.42 4.22
N ASN A 370 -19.10 19.74 4.08
CA ASN A 370 -20.27 20.62 3.99
C ASN A 370 -21.06 20.33 2.70
N ALA A 371 -20.38 20.15 1.57
CA ALA A 371 -20.98 19.73 0.31
C ALA A 371 -21.69 18.37 0.43
N GLU A 372 -21.07 17.38 1.10
CA GLU A 372 -21.71 16.09 1.38
C GLU A 372 -22.91 16.18 2.33
N ALA A 373 -22.92 17.11 3.28
CA ALA A 373 -24.06 17.34 4.15
C ALA A 373 -25.23 17.94 3.35
N ASN A 374 -24.96 18.99 2.57
CA ASN A 374 -25.96 19.65 1.71
C ASN A 374 -26.53 18.69 0.65
N ALA A 375 -25.68 17.85 0.04
CA ALA A 375 -26.09 16.83 -0.93
C ALA A 375 -26.91 15.67 -0.33
N LYS A 376 -26.94 15.51 1.00
CA LYS A 376 -27.85 14.57 1.70
C LYS A 376 -29.21 15.18 2.00
N ILE A 377 -29.31 16.51 2.02
CA ILE A 377 -30.57 17.27 2.23
C ILE A 377 -31.31 17.44 0.89
N GLN A 378 -30.58 17.62 -0.21
CA GLN A 378 -31.18 17.72 -1.55
C GLN A 378 -31.84 16.40 -1.99
N PRO A 379 -32.97 16.45 -2.73
CA PRO A 379 -33.59 15.25 -3.27
C PRO A 379 -32.63 14.57 -4.27
N LYS A 380 -32.37 13.28 -4.05
CA LYS A 380 -31.49 12.49 -4.92
C LYS A 380 -32.04 12.45 -6.34
N LYS A 381 -31.44 13.21 -7.27
CA LYS A 381 -31.63 12.99 -8.71
C LYS A 381 -31.35 11.51 -9.01
N PRO A 382 -32.19 10.82 -9.80
CA PRO A 382 -31.96 9.43 -10.15
C PRO A 382 -30.66 9.33 -10.93
N SER A 383 -29.62 8.75 -10.32
CA SER A 383 -28.33 8.56 -10.99
C SER A 383 -28.49 7.46 -12.03
N GLY A 384 -28.73 7.86 -13.28
CA GLY A 384 -28.71 6.96 -14.43
C GLY A 384 -27.31 6.37 -14.58
N LYS A 385 -27.06 5.23 -13.94
CA LYS A 385 -25.82 4.47 -14.10
C LYS A 385 -25.83 3.86 -15.50
N SER A 386 -25.13 4.50 -16.42
CA SER A 386 -24.83 3.98 -17.76
C SER A 386 -23.92 2.76 -17.67
N SER A 387 -24.48 1.63 -17.25
CA SER A 387 -23.85 0.32 -17.44
C SER A 387 -23.76 0.07 -18.95
N ILE A 388 -22.53 0.12 -19.49
CA ILE A 388 -22.26 -0.31 -20.85
C ILE A 388 -22.70 -1.78 -20.96
N ASN A 389 -23.77 -2.02 -21.72
CA ASN A 389 -24.44 -3.30 -21.82
C ASN A 389 -24.11 -3.90 -23.19
N LEU A 390 -22.98 -4.61 -23.26
CA LEU A 390 -22.49 -5.17 -24.52
C LEU A 390 -23.33 -6.37 -24.93
N SER A 391 -23.72 -6.44 -26.20
CA SER A 391 -24.34 -7.65 -26.76
C SER A 391 -23.34 -8.80 -26.72
N GLU A 392 -23.82 -10.02 -26.50
CA GLU A 392 -23.01 -11.24 -26.54
C GLU A 392 -22.24 -11.37 -27.87
N LYS A 393 -22.86 -10.99 -29.00
CA LYS A 393 -22.20 -10.92 -30.31
C LYS A 393 -21.01 -9.94 -30.32
N THR A 394 -21.17 -8.78 -29.69
CA THR A 394 -20.10 -7.77 -29.55
C THR A 394 -18.97 -8.28 -28.64
N ILE A 395 -19.30 -8.97 -27.55
CA ILE A 395 -18.33 -9.59 -26.64
C ILE A 395 -17.49 -10.63 -27.38
N TYR A 396 -18.12 -11.53 -28.15
CA TYR A 396 -17.41 -12.52 -28.97
C TYR A 396 -16.56 -11.86 -30.06
N ALA A 397 -17.08 -10.86 -30.78
CA ALA A 397 -16.32 -10.13 -31.80
C ALA A 397 -15.07 -9.43 -31.23
N VAL A 398 -15.21 -8.76 -30.08
CA VAL A 398 -14.06 -8.14 -29.37
C VAL A 398 -13.06 -9.20 -28.91
N PHE A 399 -13.51 -10.33 -28.36
CA PHE A 399 -12.61 -11.40 -27.91
C PHE A 399 -11.85 -12.05 -29.08
N ILE A 400 -12.49 -12.27 -30.22
CA ILE A 400 -11.86 -12.79 -31.44
C ILE A 400 -10.87 -11.75 -32.02
N ALA A 401 -11.23 -10.47 -32.06
CA ALA A 401 -10.33 -9.41 -32.50
C ALA A 401 -9.08 -9.30 -31.61
N LEU A 402 -9.25 -9.36 -30.28
CA LEU A 402 -8.12 -9.41 -29.34
C LEU A 402 -7.28 -10.68 -29.52
N LEU A 403 -7.88 -11.84 -29.81
CA LEU A 403 -7.14 -13.08 -30.06
C LEU A 403 -6.32 -13.03 -31.37
N LEU A 404 -6.88 -12.47 -32.45
CA LEU A 404 -6.16 -12.27 -33.71
C LEU A 404 -5.02 -11.27 -33.55
N PHE A 405 -5.26 -10.16 -32.83
CA PHE A 405 -4.21 -9.19 -32.47
C PHE A 405 -3.15 -9.83 -31.57
N GLN A 406 -3.54 -10.73 -30.65
CA GLN A 406 -2.62 -11.48 -29.80
C GLN A 406 -1.71 -12.41 -30.62
N VAL A 407 -2.23 -13.07 -31.66
CA VAL A 407 -1.42 -13.88 -32.59
C VAL A 407 -0.47 -12.99 -33.39
N TYR A 408 -0.96 -11.88 -33.96
CA TYR A 408 -0.13 -10.90 -34.66
C TYR A 408 1.03 -10.38 -33.80
N LEU A 409 0.78 -10.01 -32.54
CA LEU A 409 1.80 -9.51 -31.62
C LEU A 409 2.86 -10.58 -31.30
N ASN A 410 2.48 -11.84 -31.11
CA ASN A 410 3.46 -12.92 -30.90
C ASN A 410 4.36 -13.10 -32.12
N ILE A 411 3.81 -13.05 -33.34
CA ILE A 411 4.57 -13.12 -34.59
C ILE A 411 5.50 -11.90 -34.72
N ALA A 412 5.01 -10.70 -34.44
CA ALA A 412 5.81 -9.48 -34.46
C ALA A 412 6.95 -9.49 -33.43
N ALA A 413 6.70 -9.99 -32.21
CA ALA A 413 7.74 -10.15 -31.19
C ALA A 413 8.83 -11.14 -31.63
N TYR A 414 8.43 -12.27 -32.23
CA TYR A 414 9.35 -13.27 -32.77
C TYR A 414 10.25 -12.69 -33.88
N TYR A 415 9.66 -12.01 -34.87
CA TYR A 415 10.45 -11.34 -35.91
C TYR A 415 11.34 -10.21 -35.35
N ALA A 416 10.89 -9.47 -34.33
CA ALA A 416 11.71 -8.46 -33.67
C ALA A 416 12.94 -9.06 -32.95
N VAL A 417 12.82 -10.27 -32.38
CA VAL A 417 13.97 -11.01 -31.83
C VAL A 417 14.92 -11.47 -32.96
N LEU A 418 14.40 -12.05 -34.05
CA LEU A 418 15.21 -12.47 -35.19
C LEU A 418 15.96 -11.32 -35.87
N ALA A 419 15.34 -10.13 -35.93
CA ALA A 419 15.94 -8.90 -36.44
C ALA A 419 16.89 -8.20 -35.45
N GLY A 420 17.18 -8.79 -34.29
CA GLY A 420 18.05 -8.21 -33.26
C GLY A 420 17.48 -6.98 -32.54
N MET A 421 16.21 -6.62 -32.78
CA MET A 421 15.55 -5.43 -32.23
C MET A 421 15.14 -5.65 -30.76
N LYS A 422 16.13 -5.82 -29.87
CA LYS A 422 15.95 -6.14 -28.43
C LYS A 422 14.87 -5.27 -27.78
N ASN A 423 15.00 -3.94 -27.87
CA ASN A 423 14.08 -2.95 -27.30
C ASN A 423 12.64 -3.14 -27.81
N TYR A 424 12.45 -3.24 -29.13
CA TYR A 424 11.14 -3.36 -29.76
C TYR A 424 10.46 -4.70 -29.45
N SER A 425 11.22 -5.79 -29.38
CA SER A 425 10.69 -7.09 -28.94
C SER A 425 10.19 -7.04 -27.49
N LEU A 426 10.93 -6.39 -26.57
CA LEU A 426 10.52 -6.20 -25.18
C LEU A 426 9.25 -5.33 -25.07
N PHE A 427 9.17 -4.26 -25.86
CA PHE A 427 7.98 -3.41 -25.97
C PHE A 427 6.74 -4.21 -26.44
N ILE A 428 6.86 -5.01 -27.49
CA ILE A 428 5.75 -5.86 -27.99
C ILE A 428 5.34 -6.88 -26.93
N VAL A 429 6.28 -7.54 -26.24
CA VAL A 429 5.97 -8.48 -25.15
C VAL A 429 5.22 -7.78 -24.01
N GLY A 430 5.51 -6.51 -23.74
CA GLY A 430 4.70 -5.71 -22.81
C GLY A 430 3.26 -5.47 -23.30
N ILE A 431 3.06 -5.15 -24.59
CA ILE A 431 1.72 -5.04 -25.19
C ILE A 431 0.96 -6.37 -25.14
N ILE A 432 1.64 -7.50 -25.40
CA ILE A 432 1.08 -8.86 -25.27
C ILE A 432 0.46 -9.06 -23.88
N MET A 433 1.16 -8.66 -22.81
CA MET A 433 0.63 -8.76 -21.45
C MET A 433 -0.59 -7.85 -21.22
N LEU A 434 -0.63 -6.64 -21.80
CA LEU A 434 -1.82 -5.77 -21.74
C LEU A 434 -3.02 -6.34 -22.51
N VAL A 435 -2.79 -6.98 -23.66
CA VAL A 435 -3.85 -7.64 -24.45
C VAL A 435 -4.43 -8.84 -23.69
N PHE A 436 -3.59 -9.68 -23.08
CA PHE A 436 -4.07 -10.73 -22.18
C PHE A 436 -4.89 -10.16 -21.00
N ALA A 437 -4.45 -9.08 -20.36
CA ALA A 437 -5.22 -8.42 -19.30
C ALA A 437 -6.62 -7.98 -19.79
N ALA A 438 -6.70 -7.38 -20.98
CA ALA A 438 -7.96 -6.99 -21.61
C ALA A 438 -8.85 -8.20 -21.92
N MET A 439 -8.31 -9.28 -22.47
CA MET A 439 -9.06 -10.53 -22.75
C MET A 439 -9.66 -11.13 -21.47
N PHE A 440 -8.92 -11.16 -20.35
CA PHE A 440 -9.45 -11.60 -19.06
C PHE A 440 -10.54 -10.65 -18.51
N HIS A 441 -10.45 -9.34 -18.75
CA HIS A 441 -11.52 -8.41 -18.38
C HIS A 441 -12.80 -8.62 -19.21
N VAL A 442 -12.69 -8.83 -20.53
CA VAL A 442 -13.82 -9.16 -21.41
C VAL A 442 -14.49 -10.48 -20.96
N TYR A 443 -13.69 -11.51 -20.69
CA TYR A 443 -14.18 -12.80 -20.17
C TYR A 443 -14.93 -12.65 -18.84
N ARG A 444 -14.40 -11.85 -17.89
CA ARG A 444 -15.08 -11.58 -16.61
C ARG A 444 -16.39 -10.82 -16.79
N HIS A 445 -16.44 -9.85 -17.71
CA HIS A 445 -17.66 -9.11 -18.02
C HIS A 445 -18.74 -10.07 -18.56
N ALA A 446 -18.41 -10.88 -19.58
CA ALA A 446 -19.30 -11.89 -20.15
C ALA A 446 -19.85 -12.86 -19.08
N LYS A 447 -18.96 -13.42 -18.26
CA LYS A 447 -19.31 -14.33 -17.15
C LYS A 447 -20.15 -13.68 -16.05
N SER A 448 -20.10 -12.35 -15.93
CA SER A 448 -20.96 -11.60 -15.01
C SER A 448 -22.38 -11.41 -15.54
N MET A 449 -22.55 -11.30 -16.87
CA MET A 449 -23.87 -11.24 -17.52
C MET A 449 -24.57 -12.60 -17.50
N GLN A 450 -23.85 -13.68 -17.78
CA GLN A 450 -24.36 -15.07 -17.66
C GLN A 450 -24.82 -15.46 -16.24
N LYS A 451 -24.44 -14.67 -15.22
CA LYS A 451 -24.86 -14.84 -13.82
C LYS A 451 -25.85 -13.77 -13.33
N ALA A 452 -26.37 -12.93 -14.22
CA ALA A 452 -27.49 -12.05 -13.89
C ALA A 452 -28.76 -12.90 -13.69
N PRO A 453 -29.60 -12.59 -12.68
CA PRO A 453 -30.95 -13.16 -12.61
C PRO A 453 -31.72 -12.81 -13.89
N PRO A 454 -32.64 -13.67 -14.37
CA PRO A 454 -33.55 -13.31 -15.45
C PRO A 454 -34.31 -12.03 -15.08
N PRO A 455 -34.63 -11.16 -16.06
CA PRO A 455 -35.39 -9.94 -15.79
C PRO A 455 -36.71 -10.32 -15.12
N LYS A 456 -37.08 -9.61 -14.04
CA LYS A 456 -38.39 -9.79 -13.42
C LYS A 456 -39.46 -9.59 -14.49
N PRO A 457 -40.47 -10.47 -14.59
CA PRO A 457 -41.61 -10.24 -15.48
C PRO A 457 -42.19 -8.85 -15.23
N THR A 458 -42.44 -8.11 -16.31
CA THR A 458 -43.17 -6.84 -16.26
C THR A 458 -44.62 -7.13 -15.89
N VAL A 459 -44.89 -7.19 -14.58
CA VAL A 459 -46.25 -7.22 -14.05
C VAL A 459 -46.99 -6.00 -14.62
N PRO A 460 -48.10 -6.17 -15.34
CA PRO A 460 -48.88 -5.03 -15.82
C PRO A 460 -49.28 -4.13 -14.66
N PRO A 461 -49.42 -2.80 -14.86
CA PRO A 461 -49.91 -1.91 -13.81
C PRO A 461 -51.25 -2.44 -13.28
N MET A 462 -51.30 -2.83 -12.01
CA MET A 462 -52.58 -3.13 -11.36
C MET A 462 -53.44 -1.85 -11.43
N PRO A 463 -54.70 -1.93 -11.87
CA PRO A 463 -55.56 -0.75 -11.92
C PRO A 463 -55.67 -0.15 -10.52
N MET A 464 -55.45 1.17 -10.42
CA MET A 464 -55.51 1.87 -9.15
C MET A 464 -56.89 1.67 -8.52
N LYS A 465 -56.95 1.00 -7.36
CA LYS A 465 -58.16 1.05 -6.52
C LYS A 465 -58.46 2.52 -6.21
N ALA A 466 -59.67 2.96 -6.54
CA ALA A 466 -60.09 4.33 -6.34
C ALA A 466 -59.92 4.73 -4.87
N LYS A 467 -59.38 5.92 -4.64
CA LYS A 467 -59.23 6.51 -3.32
C LYS A 467 -60.65 6.81 -2.77
N PRO A 468 -61.00 6.41 -1.54
CA PRO A 468 -62.30 6.73 -0.96
C PRO A 468 -62.56 8.26 -0.95
N PRO A 469 -63.80 8.72 -1.17
CA PRO A 469 -64.12 10.14 -1.13
C PRO A 469 -63.78 10.76 0.23
N SER A 470 -63.19 11.96 0.21
CA SER A 470 -63.00 12.76 1.41
C SER A 470 -64.34 13.36 1.86
N LEU A 471 -64.72 13.09 3.12
CA LEU A 471 -65.92 13.70 3.73
C LEU A 471 -65.85 15.24 3.69
N PRO A 472 -66.96 15.95 3.38
CA PRO A 472 -67.00 17.40 3.44
C PRO A 472 -66.77 17.93 4.85
N LYS A 473 -66.09 19.09 4.97
CA LYS A 473 -66.08 19.87 6.21
C LYS A 473 -67.22 20.87 6.19
N THR A 474 -68.20 20.67 7.07
CA THR A 474 -69.25 21.66 7.40
C THR A 474 -69.20 21.95 8.89
N GLY A 475 -68.90 23.20 9.27
CA GLY A 475 -69.16 23.69 10.62
C GLY A 475 -70.61 24.17 10.74
N PRO A 476 -71.12 24.28 11.99
CA PRO A 476 -71.71 25.55 12.40
C PRO A 476 -71.18 26.02 13.78
N THR A 477 -71.65 27.18 14.22
CA THR A 477 -71.11 27.95 15.37
C THR A 477 -72.12 28.10 16.51
N ALA A 478 -71.62 28.33 17.74
CA ALA A 478 -72.34 28.75 18.97
C ALA A 478 -73.27 27.71 19.64
N GLY A 479 -73.44 27.77 20.98
CA GLY A 479 -74.40 26.87 21.67
C GLY A 479 -74.34 26.58 23.20
N GLU A 480 -73.43 27.18 23.99
CA GLU A 480 -73.58 27.33 25.47
C GLU A 480 -73.59 26.08 26.42
N LEU A 481 -73.62 26.34 27.75
CA LEU A 481 -73.93 25.47 28.92
C LEU A 481 -72.94 24.40 29.45
N THR A 482 -71.89 24.89 30.14
CA THR A 482 -71.56 24.66 31.59
C THR A 482 -71.41 23.27 32.28
N ALA A 483 -70.45 23.24 33.23
CA ALA A 483 -70.45 22.53 34.53
C ALA A 483 -69.81 21.11 34.70
N GLY A 484 -68.49 21.10 34.96
CA GLY A 484 -67.94 20.71 36.29
C GLY A 484 -67.94 19.26 36.79
N SER A 485 -66.74 18.67 36.94
CA SER A 485 -66.26 18.08 38.22
C SER A 485 -64.72 17.99 38.24
N LYS A 486 -64.11 17.59 39.37
CA LYS A 486 -62.67 17.76 39.67
C LYS A 486 -62.18 16.72 40.70
N VAL A 487 -60.87 16.42 40.71
CA VAL A 487 -60.13 15.54 41.69
C VAL A 487 -60.61 14.05 41.67
N LEU A 488 -59.85 12.99 41.98
CA LEU A 488 -58.85 12.74 43.04
C LEU A 488 -57.73 11.71 42.65
N GLU A 489 -56.89 11.38 43.63
CA GLU A 489 -55.51 10.85 43.54
C GLU A 489 -55.32 9.32 43.50
N ASP A 490 -54.08 8.97 43.12
CA ASP A 490 -53.23 7.79 43.32
C ASP A 490 -53.62 6.55 44.18
N SER A 491 -52.97 5.45 43.77
CA SER A 491 -52.48 4.29 44.55
C SER A 491 -53.44 3.13 44.92
N VAL A 492 -52.94 1.89 44.79
CA VAL A 492 -52.83 0.85 45.85
C VAL A 492 -52.47 -0.56 45.29
N THR A 493 -51.30 -1.07 45.72
CA THR A 493 -50.82 -2.49 45.81
C THR A 493 -50.83 -3.48 44.62
N LYS A 494 -49.79 -4.33 44.60
CA LYS A 494 -49.78 -5.70 44.05
C LYS A 494 -49.95 -6.71 45.19
N GLU A 495 -50.46 -7.92 44.91
CA GLU A 495 -49.77 -9.18 45.29
C GLU A 495 -50.41 -10.46 44.72
N LYS A 496 -49.59 -11.55 44.65
CA LYS A 496 -49.94 -12.99 44.69
C LYS A 496 -50.88 -13.58 43.59
N ALA A 497 -50.76 -14.85 43.16
CA ALA A 497 -49.78 -15.93 43.40
C ALA A 497 -49.93 -17.09 42.38
N LEU A 498 -49.17 -18.17 42.63
CA LEU A 498 -49.32 -19.56 42.19
C LEU A 498 -48.80 -20.02 40.82
N ALA A 499 -48.19 -21.22 40.87
CA ALA A 499 -47.85 -22.13 39.80
C ALA A 499 -47.94 -23.57 40.35
N PRO A 500 -47.97 -24.61 39.51
CA PRO A 500 -47.49 -25.94 39.90
C PRO A 500 -46.44 -26.52 38.95
N SER A 501 -45.84 -27.65 39.35
CA SER A 501 -44.59 -28.20 38.82
C SER A 501 -44.76 -29.53 38.07
N THR A 502 -43.69 -30.07 37.46
CA THR A 502 -43.19 -31.44 37.79
C THR A 502 -41.85 -31.82 37.15
N LYS A 503 -40.98 -32.50 37.95
CA LYS A 503 -39.91 -33.48 37.61
C LYS A 503 -38.71 -33.03 36.72
N GLY A 504 -37.46 -33.47 36.95
CA GLY A 504 -36.90 -34.29 38.04
C GLY A 504 -35.42 -34.74 37.81
N SER A 505 -34.75 -35.24 38.88
CA SER A 505 -33.32 -35.65 39.02
C SER A 505 -32.27 -34.51 39.00
N THR A 506 -31.34 -34.28 39.96
CA THR A 506 -30.45 -35.08 40.87
C THR A 506 -29.20 -35.66 40.17
N SER A 507 -27.97 -35.62 40.69
CA SER A 507 -27.41 -35.44 42.07
C SER A 507 -26.46 -34.20 42.17
N SER A 508 -26.25 -33.50 43.30
CA SER A 508 -25.49 -33.82 44.54
C SER A 508 -24.03 -34.28 44.30
N SER A 509 -22.99 -33.93 45.08
CA SER A 509 -22.81 -33.35 46.45
C SER A 509 -21.42 -32.62 46.53
N GLN A 510 -20.96 -31.82 47.52
CA GLN A 510 -21.52 -31.21 48.75
C GLN A 510 -20.63 -30.07 49.35
N SER A 511 -21.24 -29.28 50.27
CA SER A 511 -20.79 -28.62 51.54
C SER A 511 -19.34 -28.74 52.09
N VAL A 512 -18.80 -27.85 52.95
CA VAL A 512 -19.30 -27.39 54.29
C VAL A 512 -18.65 -26.05 54.78
N GLN A 513 -19.45 -25.07 55.25
CA GLN A 513 -19.33 -24.09 56.41
C GLN A 513 -17.95 -23.45 56.80
N SER A 514 -17.77 -22.57 57.81
CA SER A 514 -18.40 -21.31 58.34
C SER A 514 -17.36 -20.66 59.34
N VAL A 515 -17.50 -19.54 60.11
CA VAL A 515 -18.58 -18.56 60.43
C VAL A 515 -17.96 -17.19 60.88
N ASN A 516 -18.73 -16.34 61.58
CA ASN A 516 -18.47 -15.01 62.18
C ASN A 516 -17.42 -15.03 63.35
N LYS A 517 -17.03 -13.93 64.06
CA LYS A 517 -17.86 -12.83 64.66
C LYS A 517 -17.02 -11.75 65.42
N THR A 518 -17.43 -10.45 65.37
CA THR A 518 -17.36 -9.36 66.44
C THR A 518 -15.97 -8.96 67.08
N GLU A 519 -15.72 -7.80 67.73
CA GLU A 519 -16.48 -6.55 68.03
C GLU A 519 -15.58 -5.31 68.38
N SER A 520 -16.18 -4.10 68.27
CA SER A 520 -16.03 -2.85 69.09
C SER A 520 -14.72 -2.41 69.79
N THR A 521 -14.23 -1.18 69.54
CA THR A 521 -14.14 0.00 70.47
C THR A 521 -13.26 1.18 69.93
N GLY A 522 -13.37 2.38 70.51
CA GLY A 522 -12.51 3.58 70.30
C GLY A 522 -12.21 4.27 71.66
N PRO A 523 -11.91 5.60 71.79
CA PRO A 523 -11.91 6.71 70.79
C PRO A 523 -10.75 7.76 70.96
N THR A 524 -10.93 8.98 70.39
CA THR A 524 -10.16 10.27 70.53
C THR A 524 -8.70 10.30 70.01
N HIS A 525 -8.10 11.40 69.51
CA HIS A 525 -8.27 12.85 69.80
C HIS A 525 -8.18 13.82 68.57
N SER A 526 -7.97 15.11 68.82
CA SER A 526 -8.43 16.29 68.04
C SER A 526 -7.43 17.00 67.10
N ALA A 527 -7.99 17.46 65.97
CA ALA A 527 -7.58 18.42 64.93
C ALA A 527 -6.67 19.65 65.22
N HIS A 528 -5.94 20.09 64.18
CA HIS A 528 -5.65 21.48 63.71
C HIS A 528 -5.28 21.40 62.19
N LYS A 529 -5.73 22.25 61.23
CA LYS A 529 -5.50 23.68 60.90
C LYS A 529 -4.01 24.07 60.57
N VAL A 530 -3.66 24.88 59.54
CA VAL A 530 -4.35 25.37 58.31
C VAL A 530 -3.41 26.21 57.37
N VAL A 531 -3.66 26.23 56.02
CA VAL A 531 -3.36 27.30 55.00
C VAL A 531 -1.94 27.58 54.40
N SER A 532 -1.99 28.06 53.13
CA SER A 532 -1.07 28.86 52.26
C SER A 532 0.26 28.31 51.71
N ASP A 533 0.40 28.39 50.37
CA ASP A 533 1.25 29.32 49.57
C ASP A 533 2.63 29.75 50.15
N ASP A 534 3.67 30.06 49.36
CA ASP A 534 3.72 30.66 48.01
C ASP A 534 5.10 30.44 47.33
N LYS A 535 5.21 30.72 46.02
CA LYS A 535 6.44 30.93 45.18
C LYS A 535 7.72 30.11 45.41
N LYS A 536 8.16 29.41 44.35
CA LYS A 536 9.30 29.89 43.55
C LYS A 536 9.27 29.38 42.11
#